data_AF-A0A960AZB4-F1
#
_entry.id   AF-A0A960AZB4-F1
#
_cell.length_a   1.000
_cell.length_b   1.000
_cell.length_c   1.000
_cell.angle_alpha   90.00
_cell.angle_beta   90.00
_cell.angle_gamma   90.00
#
_symmetry.space_group_name_H-M   'P 1'
#
loop_
_entity.id
_entity.type
_entity.pdbx_description
1 polymer ?
#
loop_
_entity_poly.entity_id
_entity_poly.type
_entity_poly.pdbx_seq_one_letter_code
_entity_poly.pdbx_strand_id
1 'polypeptide(L)'
;MSENSHQPPGVGQPREVAAVRIRLGADRPAPQPDPLGRQRIGFADGVSGYELWERGRGVWKAKLPNVAAADLALLVHEDHVVGVGSVDGVAFHEDRVAISGVPLLQHPLIGQPDPLPNKSRNPIAYGTVHTIPSSAYRSAAQGVQRPYEDVFADAVRVLTEAARLRRAVYQPAATGRGYAVHPTETEPADWAEFVCLALAGAAANVGGIETALQGRPGSWEAARVRDLLTSQIGDEEENLLRYRTEPLRIVLTADPDLDWLEELYEESYEQFQMRAEEAAAQFPVDAHTWRFGNVRSDGRPAGEADRQWTGNPFTGEFVCEDPDAPSFEEAVARFKDDLRAKGAPEAVIATMPSELTISFPVSKTDEDREALVRLERLADEAAAPFEEVIDELGRQRDREIAEYNERLHDTIRREAARRFPNVPVEIVVVSSGEWLAQHATYDSLEDQLVEYARDHTPLPGSGLAPVDYPSVDSAAILETERAAGRLPHLRLQRELP
;
A
#
# COMPACT_ATOMS: atom_id res chain seq x y z
N MET A 1 -7.91 57.56 5.78
CA MET A 1 -7.86 56.53 4.74
C MET A 1 -7.21 55.33 5.38
N SER A 2 -8.03 54.30 5.57
CA SER A 2 -7.81 53.20 6.50
C SER A 2 -6.81 52.18 5.93
N GLU A 3 -5.75 51.88 6.67
CA GLU A 3 -4.88 50.74 6.42
C GLU A 3 -5.61 49.46 6.83
N ASN A 4 -6.04 48.68 5.84
CA ASN A 4 -6.59 47.35 6.04
C ASN A 4 -5.44 46.38 6.31
N SER A 5 -5.15 46.15 7.60
CA SER A 5 -4.35 45.02 8.07
C SER A 5 -5.18 43.75 7.88
N HIS A 6 -4.91 42.98 6.83
CA HIS A 6 -5.43 41.63 6.66
C HIS A 6 -4.63 40.69 7.57
N GLN A 7 -5.01 40.66 8.84
CA GLN A 7 -4.54 39.68 9.80
C GLN A 7 -5.19 38.33 9.43
N PRO A 8 -4.43 37.26 9.15
CA PRO A 8 -5.04 35.95 8.90
C PRO A 8 -5.86 35.53 10.13
N PRO A 9 -7.05 34.92 9.96
CA PRO A 9 -7.87 34.51 11.09
C PRO A 9 -7.08 33.55 11.98
N GLY A 10 -7.04 33.84 13.28
CA GLY A 10 -6.27 33.09 14.27
C GLY A 10 -6.64 31.60 14.25
N VAL A 11 -5.62 30.75 14.14
CA VAL A 11 -5.75 29.30 14.21
C VAL A 11 -6.31 28.93 15.59
N GLY A 12 -7.49 28.29 15.64
CA GLY A 12 -8.12 27.80 16.87
C GLY A 12 -9.37 28.54 17.38
N GLN A 13 -9.86 29.58 16.71
CA GLN A 13 -11.12 30.24 17.10
C GLN A 13 -12.36 29.57 16.48
N PRO A 14 -13.51 29.53 17.18
CA PRO A 14 -14.78 29.09 16.61
C PRO A 14 -15.20 29.93 15.40
N ARG A 15 -15.64 29.26 14.33
CA ARG A 15 -16.15 29.87 13.10
C ARG A 15 -17.22 29.00 12.46
N GLU A 16 -17.84 29.49 11.41
CA GLU A 16 -18.74 28.68 10.58
C GLU A 16 -17.92 27.63 9.80
N VAL A 17 -18.18 26.35 10.07
CA VAL A 17 -17.47 25.20 9.50
C VAL A 17 -18.47 24.30 8.79
N ALA A 18 -18.21 23.98 7.52
CA ALA A 18 -19.03 23.05 6.77
C ALA A 18 -18.88 21.63 7.35
N ALA A 19 -20.00 20.95 7.59
CA ALA A 19 -20.01 19.62 8.19
C ALA A 19 -20.99 18.68 7.50
N VAL A 20 -20.60 17.40 7.47
CA VAL A 20 -21.49 16.27 7.14
C VAL A 20 -21.86 15.57 8.43
N ARG A 21 -23.15 15.37 8.68
CA ARG A 21 -23.65 14.61 9.84
C ARG A 21 -24.07 13.22 9.41
N ILE A 22 -23.71 12.22 10.20
CA ILE A 22 -24.00 10.80 10.00
C ILE A 22 -24.69 10.25 11.25
N ARG A 23 -25.95 9.82 11.10
CA ARG A 23 -26.72 9.21 12.18
C ARG A 23 -26.40 7.72 12.29
N LEU A 24 -25.88 7.29 13.43
CA LEU A 24 -25.56 5.91 13.74
C LEU A 24 -26.78 5.19 14.34
N GLY A 25 -27.09 4.00 13.79
CA GLY A 25 -27.97 3.05 14.43
C GLY A 25 -27.25 2.28 15.56
N ALA A 26 -27.99 1.40 16.23
CA ALA A 26 -27.41 0.50 17.23
C ALA A 26 -26.34 -0.43 16.63
N ASP A 27 -25.40 -0.86 17.48
CA ASP A 27 -24.36 -1.83 17.16
C ASP A 27 -24.94 -3.11 16.51
N ARG A 28 -24.37 -3.48 15.37
CA ARG A 28 -24.74 -4.70 14.64
C ARG A 28 -23.57 -5.19 13.78
N PRO A 29 -23.58 -6.49 13.39
CA PRO A 29 -22.62 -7.00 12.42
C PRO A 29 -22.66 -6.23 11.10
N ALA A 30 -21.49 -5.99 10.51
CA ALA A 30 -21.39 -5.40 9.18
C ALA A 30 -21.82 -6.43 8.11
N PRO A 31 -22.58 -6.04 7.08
CA PRO A 31 -22.84 -6.91 5.94
C PRO A 31 -21.54 -7.36 5.29
N GLN A 32 -21.40 -8.65 4.96
CA GLN A 32 -20.20 -9.19 4.32
C GLN A 32 -20.45 -9.49 2.83
N PRO A 33 -19.49 -9.17 1.93
CA PRO A 33 -18.24 -8.47 2.23
C PRO A 33 -18.45 -6.97 2.51
N ASP A 34 -17.88 -6.45 3.60
CA ASP A 34 -17.91 -5.01 3.88
C ASP A 34 -16.79 -4.32 3.09
N PRO A 35 -17.07 -3.25 2.32
CA PRO A 35 -16.04 -2.61 1.48
C PRO A 35 -14.88 -1.96 2.25
N LEU A 36 -15.01 -1.81 3.58
CA LEU A 36 -13.96 -1.30 4.46
C LEU A 36 -13.42 -2.39 5.40
N GLY A 37 -13.74 -3.67 5.15
CA GLY A 37 -13.25 -4.82 5.94
C GLY A 37 -13.79 -4.89 7.37
N ARG A 38 -14.86 -4.17 7.70
CA ARG A 38 -15.34 -4.06 9.08
C ARG A 38 -16.14 -5.28 9.49
N GLN A 39 -16.04 -5.62 10.78
CA GLN A 39 -16.82 -6.70 11.39
C GLN A 39 -18.13 -6.19 12.01
N ARG A 40 -18.15 -4.94 12.49
CA ARG A 40 -19.32 -4.31 13.15
C ARG A 40 -19.50 -2.86 12.69
N ILE A 41 -20.73 -2.38 12.75
CA ILE A 41 -21.14 -1.01 12.42
C ILE A 41 -22.16 -0.49 13.43
N GLY A 42 -22.35 0.83 13.47
CA GLY A 42 -23.27 1.47 14.41
C GLY A 42 -22.57 1.86 15.72
N PHE A 43 -23.35 2.46 16.63
CA PHE A 43 -22.88 2.94 17.92
C PHE A 43 -22.86 1.81 18.96
N ALA A 44 -21.76 1.72 19.70
CA ALA A 44 -21.59 0.82 20.85
C ALA A 44 -20.96 1.61 22.01
N ASP A 45 -21.43 1.39 23.23
CA ASP A 45 -20.82 2.00 24.42
C ASP A 45 -19.47 1.35 24.74
N GLY A 46 -18.52 2.17 25.21
CA GLY A 46 -17.21 1.72 25.69
C GLY A 46 -16.17 1.39 24.61
N VAL A 47 -16.49 1.59 23.32
CA VAL A 47 -15.50 1.47 22.23
C VAL A 47 -14.62 2.72 22.15
N SER A 48 -13.41 2.58 21.60
CA SER A 48 -12.53 3.74 21.40
C SER A 48 -13.10 4.71 20.37
N GLY A 49 -12.74 5.99 20.44
CA GLY A 49 -13.17 6.98 19.44
C GLY A 49 -12.67 6.67 18.02
N TYR A 50 -11.53 5.98 17.89
CA TYR A 50 -11.04 5.43 16.62
C TYR A 50 -11.95 4.32 16.10
N GLU A 51 -12.31 3.37 16.95
CA GLU A 51 -13.23 2.31 16.56
C GLU A 51 -14.62 2.85 16.21
N LEU A 52 -15.11 3.84 16.95
CA LEU A 52 -16.38 4.52 16.65
C LEU A 52 -16.32 5.26 15.30
N TRP A 53 -15.20 5.91 15.00
CA TRP A 53 -14.93 6.50 13.70
C TRP A 53 -14.94 5.47 12.58
N GLU A 54 -14.27 4.33 12.79
CA GLU A 54 -14.22 3.26 11.82
C GLU A 54 -15.62 2.70 11.51
N ARG A 55 -16.41 2.48 12.55
CA ARG A 55 -17.82 2.04 12.47
C ARG A 55 -18.72 3.08 11.79
N GLY A 56 -18.45 4.37 12.00
CA GLY A 56 -19.32 5.47 11.60
C GLY A 56 -19.02 6.09 10.23
N ARG A 57 -17.74 6.24 9.84
CA ARG A 57 -17.35 6.89 8.57
C ARG A 57 -17.94 6.19 7.35
N GLY A 58 -18.09 4.86 7.45
CA GLY A 58 -18.97 4.04 6.62
C GLY A 58 -18.83 4.18 5.12
N VAL A 59 -19.75 3.54 4.39
CA VAL A 59 -19.89 3.68 2.94
C VAL A 59 -21.31 4.14 2.65
N TRP A 60 -21.44 5.38 2.20
CA TRP A 60 -22.73 6.05 2.17
C TRP A 60 -23.11 6.55 0.78
N LYS A 61 -24.41 6.56 0.52
CA LYS A 61 -24.97 7.24 -0.66
C LYS A 61 -25.08 8.74 -0.35
N ALA A 62 -24.07 9.50 -0.76
CA ALA A 62 -23.90 10.91 -0.39
C ALA A 62 -23.83 11.82 -1.62
N LYS A 63 -24.17 13.11 -1.44
CA LYS A 63 -23.95 14.16 -2.44
C LYS A 63 -22.48 14.56 -2.42
N LEU A 64 -21.71 14.06 -3.38
CA LEU A 64 -20.26 14.24 -3.46
C LEU A 64 -19.79 15.69 -3.28
N PRO A 65 -20.38 16.72 -3.93
CA PRO A 65 -19.94 18.10 -3.74
C PRO A 65 -20.06 18.59 -2.29
N ASN A 66 -21.06 18.10 -1.55
CA ASN A 66 -21.29 18.52 -0.17
C ASN A 66 -20.36 17.81 0.81
N VAL A 67 -20.00 16.54 0.55
CA VAL A 67 -19.01 15.83 1.35
C VAL A 67 -17.62 16.42 1.08
N ALA A 68 -17.27 16.63 -0.19
CA ALA A 68 -15.97 17.19 -0.56
C ALA A 68 -15.77 18.63 -0.04
N ALA A 69 -16.85 19.40 0.15
CA ALA A 69 -16.80 20.74 0.73
C ALA A 69 -16.88 20.75 2.27
N ALA A 70 -17.17 19.62 2.92
CA ALA A 70 -17.22 19.54 4.36
C ALA A 70 -15.79 19.51 4.94
N ASP A 71 -15.61 20.15 6.10
CA ASP A 71 -14.39 20.13 6.89
C ASP A 71 -14.48 19.12 8.04
N LEU A 72 -15.71 18.84 8.52
CA LEU A 72 -15.98 17.94 9.64
C LEU A 72 -17.02 16.88 9.30
N ALA A 73 -16.85 15.68 9.86
CA ALA A 73 -17.84 14.63 9.91
C ALA A 73 -18.33 14.44 11.35
N LEU A 74 -19.63 14.59 11.58
CA LEU A 74 -20.27 14.47 12.88
C LEU A 74 -20.99 13.12 12.97
N LEU A 75 -20.56 12.25 13.89
CA LEU A 75 -21.25 11.01 14.20
C LEU A 75 -22.27 11.28 15.30
N VAL A 76 -23.54 10.99 15.01
CA VAL A 76 -24.66 11.29 15.91
C VAL A 76 -25.40 10.01 16.28
N HIS A 77 -25.63 9.81 17.58
CA HIS A 77 -26.49 8.76 18.11
C HIS A 77 -27.43 9.36 19.15
N GLU A 78 -28.71 8.97 19.14
CA GLU A 78 -29.74 9.49 20.06
C GLU A 78 -29.71 11.03 20.21
N ASP A 79 -29.67 11.72 19.07
CA ASP A 79 -29.67 13.20 18.96
C ASP A 79 -28.49 13.91 19.64
N HIS A 80 -27.41 13.20 19.95
CA HIS A 80 -26.16 13.74 20.46
C HIS A 80 -24.98 13.37 19.57
N VAL A 81 -24.01 14.27 19.46
CA VAL A 81 -22.75 14.01 18.78
C VAL A 81 -21.90 13.10 19.66
N VAL A 82 -21.67 11.88 19.19
CA VAL A 82 -20.87 10.86 19.86
C VAL A 82 -19.44 10.78 19.33
N GLY A 83 -19.18 11.38 18.17
CA GLY A 83 -17.84 11.45 17.59
C GLY A 83 -17.74 12.56 16.55
N VAL A 84 -16.54 13.08 16.36
CA VAL A 84 -16.23 14.06 15.32
C VAL A 84 -14.96 13.58 14.60
N GLY A 85 -14.91 13.71 13.29
CA GLY A 85 -13.71 13.48 12.50
C GLY A 85 -13.49 14.57 11.45
N SER A 86 -12.29 14.63 10.88
CA SER A 86 -12.02 15.45 9.70
C SER A 86 -12.68 14.84 8.45
N VAL A 87 -12.87 15.69 7.46
CA VAL A 87 -13.12 15.25 6.09
C VAL A 87 -11.92 15.69 5.26
N ASP A 88 -11.08 14.72 4.93
CA ASP A 88 -9.83 14.91 4.20
C ASP A 88 -9.96 14.47 2.74
N GLY A 89 -10.93 13.61 2.47
CA GLY A 89 -11.25 13.16 1.12
C GLY A 89 -12.41 12.17 1.13
N VAL A 90 -12.60 11.51 0.00
CA VAL A 90 -13.56 10.42 -0.15
C VAL A 90 -12.92 9.27 -0.91
N ALA A 91 -13.24 8.05 -0.52
CA ALA A 91 -12.95 6.84 -1.29
C ALA A 91 -14.22 6.35 -1.99
N PHE A 92 -14.10 5.96 -3.26
CA PHE A 92 -15.23 5.49 -4.06
C PHE A 92 -15.41 3.98 -3.91
N HIS A 93 -16.65 3.55 -3.68
CA HIS A 93 -17.06 2.15 -3.68
C HIS A 93 -18.36 2.04 -4.47
N GLU A 94 -18.24 1.68 -5.75
CA GLU A 94 -19.36 1.64 -6.71
C GLU A 94 -20.18 2.96 -6.73
N ASP A 95 -21.44 2.93 -6.30
CA ASP A 95 -22.35 4.11 -6.26
C ASP A 95 -22.32 4.86 -4.92
N ARG A 96 -21.35 4.55 -4.05
CA ARG A 96 -21.24 5.08 -2.69
C ARG A 96 -19.85 5.62 -2.40
N VAL A 97 -19.76 6.44 -1.35
CA VAL A 97 -18.51 7.04 -0.91
C VAL A 97 -18.25 6.76 0.56
N ALA A 98 -17.02 6.39 0.88
CA ALA A 98 -16.50 6.41 2.23
C ALA A 98 -15.83 7.75 2.50
N ILE A 99 -16.02 8.30 3.69
CA ILE A 99 -15.34 9.53 4.10
C ILE A 99 -13.94 9.15 4.58
N SER A 100 -12.93 9.75 3.96
CA SER A 100 -11.55 9.65 4.40
C SER A 100 -11.26 10.77 5.37
N GLY A 101 -10.76 10.43 6.55
CA GLY A 101 -10.36 11.38 7.58
C GLY A 101 -9.99 10.71 8.90
N VAL A 102 -9.72 11.51 9.92
CA VAL A 102 -9.27 11.06 11.24
C VAL A 102 -10.21 11.52 12.35
N PRO A 103 -10.37 10.74 13.44
CA PRO A 103 -11.18 11.17 14.58
C PRO A 103 -10.53 12.34 15.34
N LEU A 104 -11.33 13.33 15.67
CA LEU A 104 -10.96 14.49 16.48
C LEU A 104 -11.48 14.29 17.91
N LEU A 105 -10.76 13.47 18.69
CA LEU A 105 -11.21 12.92 19.97
C LEU A 105 -11.54 13.97 21.06
N GLN A 106 -11.00 15.18 20.94
CA GLN A 106 -11.18 16.27 21.92
C GLN A 106 -12.02 17.43 21.37
N HIS A 107 -12.75 17.21 20.27
CA HIS A 107 -13.53 18.26 19.63
C HIS A 107 -14.72 18.69 20.53
N PRO A 108 -14.99 20.00 20.72
CA PRO A 108 -15.98 20.52 21.67
C PRO A 108 -17.42 20.16 21.35
N LEU A 109 -17.70 19.72 20.12
CA LEU A 109 -19.02 19.21 19.75
C LEU A 109 -19.31 17.81 20.31
N ILE A 110 -18.32 17.04 20.74
CA ILE A 110 -18.57 15.73 21.34
C ILE A 110 -19.37 15.90 22.63
N GLY A 111 -20.47 15.15 22.75
CA GLY A 111 -21.44 15.26 23.84
C GLY A 111 -22.49 16.37 23.68
N GLN A 112 -22.39 17.21 22.65
CA GLN A 112 -23.39 18.25 22.39
C GLN A 112 -24.59 17.69 21.61
N PRO A 113 -25.77 18.35 21.66
CA PRO A 113 -26.91 18.01 20.82
C PRO A 113 -26.58 18.08 19.33
N ASP A 114 -27.24 17.26 18.50
CA ASP A 114 -27.08 17.24 17.03
C ASP A 114 -27.28 18.67 16.46
N PRO A 115 -26.23 19.33 15.94
CA PRO A 115 -26.34 20.68 15.42
C PRO A 115 -26.97 20.73 14.03
N LEU A 116 -27.16 19.56 13.38
CA LEU A 116 -27.77 19.42 12.06
C LEU A 116 -28.98 18.45 12.13
N PRO A 117 -30.00 18.75 12.97
CA PRO A 117 -31.15 17.87 13.12
C PRO A 117 -31.96 17.88 11.83
N ASN A 118 -32.26 16.69 11.30
CA ASN A 118 -33.20 16.56 10.19
C ASN A 118 -34.23 15.47 10.48
N LYS A 119 -35.44 15.68 9.96
CA LYS A 119 -36.55 14.71 10.00
C LYS A 119 -36.47 13.66 8.89
N SER A 120 -35.38 13.67 8.10
CA SER A 120 -35.17 12.73 7.00
C SER A 120 -34.81 11.35 7.55
N ARG A 121 -35.26 10.30 6.86
CA ARG A 121 -34.81 8.92 7.10
C ARG A 121 -33.38 8.68 6.60
N ASN A 122 -32.81 9.59 5.83
CA ASN A 122 -31.41 9.51 5.41
C ASN A 122 -30.50 9.77 6.62
N PRO A 123 -29.60 8.84 6.96
CA PRO A 123 -28.63 9.05 8.03
C PRO A 123 -27.69 10.23 7.76
N ILE A 124 -27.54 10.66 6.50
CA ILE A 124 -26.70 11.80 6.12
C ILE A 124 -27.45 13.13 6.07
N ALA A 125 -26.83 14.16 6.64
CA ALA A 125 -27.18 15.57 6.46
C ALA A 125 -25.94 16.43 6.20
N TYR A 126 -26.17 17.64 5.69
CA TYR A 126 -25.12 18.63 5.42
C TYR A 126 -25.55 19.97 5.99
N GLY A 127 -24.60 20.75 6.45
CA GLY A 127 -24.83 22.13 6.84
C GLY A 127 -23.58 22.78 7.36
N THR A 128 -23.75 23.95 7.98
CA THR A 128 -22.66 24.70 8.60
C THR A 128 -22.89 24.71 10.10
N VAL A 129 -21.82 24.52 10.86
CA VAL A 129 -21.83 24.50 12.33
C VAL A 129 -20.83 25.50 12.87
N HIS A 130 -21.20 26.22 13.92
CA HIS A 130 -20.31 27.18 14.58
C HIS A 130 -19.37 26.47 15.55
N THR A 131 -18.15 26.19 15.12
CA THR A 131 -17.17 25.40 15.90
C THR A 131 -15.73 25.67 15.46
N ILE A 132 -14.78 25.05 16.15
CA ILE A 132 -13.38 25.06 15.77
C ILE A 132 -13.20 24.15 14.53
N PRO A 133 -12.56 24.61 13.44
CA PRO A 133 -12.35 23.82 12.24
C PRO A 133 -11.44 22.62 12.51
N SER A 134 -11.55 21.58 11.68
CA SER A 134 -10.68 20.42 11.79
C SER A 134 -9.20 20.82 11.68
N SER A 135 -8.87 21.85 10.90
CA SER A 135 -7.51 22.38 10.74
C SER A 135 -6.82 22.78 12.05
N ALA A 136 -7.58 23.16 13.09
CA ALA A 136 -7.01 23.45 14.41
C ALA A 136 -6.61 22.18 15.18
N TYR A 137 -7.17 21.03 14.82
CA TYR A 137 -6.85 19.70 15.36
C TYR A 137 -5.95 18.88 14.42
N ARG A 138 -5.84 19.26 13.14
CA ARG A 138 -5.02 18.60 12.10
C ARG A 138 -3.51 18.67 12.36
N SER A 139 -3.08 19.34 13.43
CA SER A 139 -1.69 19.43 13.84
C SER A 139 -1.08 18.10 14.32
N ALA A 140 -1.88 17.05 14.54
CA ALA A 140 -1.41 15.76 15.05
C ALA A 140 -1.47 14.61 14.03
N ALA A 141 -2.12 14.80 12.87
CA ALA A 141 -2.45 13.68 11.97
C ALA A 141 -2.11 13.89 10.48
N GLN A 142 -1.83 15.12 10.02
CA GLN A 142 -1.45 15.37 8.63
C GLN A 142 -0.36 16.44 8.60
N GLY A 143 0.88 16.03 8.31
CA GLY A 143 2.11 16.72 7.89
C GLY A 143 2.21 18.26 7.67
N VAL A 144 1.33 19.08 8.22
CA VAL A 144 1.42 20.54 8.25
C VAL A 144 2.09 20.90 9.55
N GLN A 145 3.38 21.26 9.45
CA GLN A 145 4.17 21.69 10.58
C GLN A 145 3.49 22.88 11.26
N ARG A 146 3.18 22.73 12.56
CA ARG A 146 2.70 23.85 13.39
C ARG A 146 3.76 24.95 13.42
N PRO A 147 3.36 26.23 13.52
CA PRO A 147 4.31 27.31 13.80
C PRO A 147 5.13 26.98 15.05
N TYR A 148 6.44 27.26 14.98
CA TYR A 148 7.37 26.99 16.09
C TYR A 148 6.88 27.56 17.42
N GLU A 149 6.40 28.81 17.40
CA GLU A 149 5.94 29.52 18.60
C GLU A 149 4.78 28.81 19.30
N ASP A 150 3.88 28.18 18.55
CA ASP A 150 2.73 27.47 19.12
C ASP A 150 3.18 26.16 19.81
N VAL A 151 4.10 25.42 19.17
CA VAL A 151 4.69 24.21 19.76
C VAL A 151 5.49 24.55 21.00
N PHE A 152 6.28 25.62 20.93
CA PHE A 152 7.11 26.09 22.03
C PHE A 152 6.25 26.54 23.22
N ALA A 153 5.17 27.29 22.97
CA ALA A 153 4.24 27.71 24.01
C ALA A 153 3.58 26.51 24.72
N ASP A 154 3.20 25.47 23.98
CA ASP A 154 2.68 24.23 24.57
C ASP A 154 3.73 23.50 25.41
N ALA A 155 4.97 23.40 24.92
CA ALA A 155 6.05 22.79 25.68
C ALA A 155 6.32 23.53 27.00
N VAL A 156 6.39 24.86 26.98
CA VAL A 156 6.55 25.69 28.19
C VAL A 156 5.38 25.48 29.15
N ARG A 157 4.15 25.44 28.64
CA ARG A 157 2.94 25.22 29.46
C ARG A 157 3.00 23.87 30.16
N VAL A 158 3.31 22.79 29.44
CA VAL A 158 3.41 21.43 29.98
C VAL A 158 4.54 21.32 31.01
N LEU A 159 5.71 21.87 30.72
CA LEU A 159 6.85 21.87 31.66
C LEU A 159 6.55 22.67 32.93
N THR A 160 5.80 23.78 32.80
CA THR A 160 5.34 24.58 33.94
C THR A 160 4.32 23.84 34.79
N GLU A 161 3.40 23.11 34.15
CA GLU A 161 2.44 22.25 34.83
C GLU A 161 3.15 21.12 35.59
N ALA A 162 4.11 20.44 34.94
CA ALA A 162 4.94 19.42 35.56
C ALA A 162 5.70 19.92 36.80
N ALA A 163 6.23 21.15 36.76
CA ALA A 163 6.93 21.76 37.88
C ALA A 163 6.04 22.02 39.11
N ARG A 164 4.72 22.03 38.93
CA ARG A 164 3.73 22.24 40.00
C ARG A 164 3.14 20.93 40.52
N LEU A 165 3.41 19.80 39.87
CA LEU A 165 2.96 18.49 40.33
C LEU A 165 3.51 18.18 41.72
N ARG A 166 2.69 17.51 42.53
CA ARG A 166 3.06 17.05 43.86
C ARG A 166 2.85 15.54 43.96
N ARG A 167 3.74 14.86 44.69
CA ARG A 167 3.64 13.43 44.98
C ARG A 167 3.35 13.18 46.45
N ALA A 168 2.72 12.04 46.72
CA ALA A 168 2.42 11.60 48.07
C ALA A 168 3.70 11.27 48.85
N VAL A 169 3.80 11.74 50.09
CA VAL A 169 4.87 11.31 51.02
C VAL A 169 4.45 10.00 51.68
N TYR A 170 5.36 9.05 51.79
CA TYR A 170 5.12 7.78 52.47
C TYR A 170 5.68 7.80 53.89
N GLN A 171 4.89 7.34 54.86
CA GLN A 171 5.28 7.16 56.25
C GLN A 171 5.21 5.67 56.65
N PRO A 172 5.97 5.20 57.65
CA PRO A 172 5.83 3.84 58.17
C PRO A 172 4.38 3.56 58.58
N ALA A 173 3.83 2.42 58.16
CA ALA A 173 2.47 2.06 58.50
C ALA A 173 2.32 1.83 60.01
N ALA A 174 1.20 2.25 60.60
CA ALA A 174 0.93 2.10 62.04
C ALA A 174 0.95 0.63 62.52
N THR A 175 0.80 -0.33 61.60
CA THR A 175 0.90 -1.77 61.83
C THR A 175 2.35 -2.27 62.00
N GLY A 176 3.35 -1.42 61.77
CA GLY A 176 4.77 -1.79 61.80
C GLY A 176 5.23 -2.62 60.60
N ARG A 177 4.38 -2.84 59.60
CA ARG A 177 4.72 -3.54 58.34
C ARG A 177 4.36 -2.67 57.14
N GLY A 178 5.38 -2.32 56.34
CA GLY A 178 5.22 -1.55 55.11
C GLY A 178 5.07 -0.04 55.36
N TYR A 179 4.71 0.66 54.29
CA TYR A 179 4.53 2.11 54.26
C TYR A 179 3.07 2.46 53.93
N ALA A 180 2.58 3.57 54.47
CA ALA A 180 1.29 4.15 54.16
C ALA A 180 1.48 5.59 53.64
N VAL A 181 0.58 6.04 52.77
CA VAL A 181 0.57 7.44 52.33
C VAL A 181 0.29 8.36 53.52
N HIS A 182 1.09 9.40 53.68
CA HIS A 182 0.86 10.43 54.69
C HIS A 182 -0.47 11.14 54.38
N PRO A 183 -1.39 11.29 55.35
CA PRO A 183 -2.76 11.72 55.08
C PRO A 183 -2.88 13.15 54.53
N THR A 184 -1.87 13.99 54.74
CA THR A 184 -1.92 15.42 54.39
C THR A 184 -0.63 15.98 53.80
N GLU A 185 0.45 15.19 53.73
CA GLU A 185 1.76 15.71 53.33
C GLU A 185 2.06 15.29 51.91
N THR A 186 2.51 16.26 51.11
CA THR A 186 2.92 16.05 49.72
C THR A 186 4.20 16.82 49.47
N GLU A 187 5.05 16.29 48.62
CA GLU A 187 6.30 16.94 48.21
C GLU A 187 6.28 17.23 46.70
N PRO A 188 7.14 18.13 46.18
CA PRO A 188 7.23 18.35 44.74
C PRO A 188 7.51 17.03 44.01
N ALA A 189 6.88 16.83 42.85
CA ALA A 189 7.27 15.75 41.96
C ALA A 189 8.70 15.97 41.43
N ASP A 190 9.37 14.90 41.02
CA ASP A 190 10.70 14.99 40.42
C ASP A 190 10.58 15.58 39.01
N TRP A 191 10.74 16.90 38.92
CA TRP A 191 10.64 17.61 37.65
C TRP A 191 11.80 17.27 36.70
N ALA A 192 12.98 16.95 37.24
CA ALA A 192 14.12 16.59 36.41
C ALA A 192 13.88 15.24 35.74
N GLU A 193 13.39 14.25 36.49
CA GLU A 193 12.95 12.96 35.95
C GLU A 193 11.89 13.16 34.86
N PHE A 194 10.85 13.98 35.11
CA PHE A 194 9.82 14.27 34.12
C PHE A 194 10.40 14.81 32.80
N VAL A 195 11.31 15.78 32.86
CA VAL A 195 11.95 16.37 31.67
C VAL A 195 12.79 15.33 30.92
N CYS A 196 13.58 14.53 31.64
CA CYS A 196 14.42 13.50 31.02
C CYS A 196 13.57 12.44 30.31
N LEU A 197 12.49 11.98 30.95
CA LEU A 197 11.55 11.02 30.37
C LEU A 197 10.80 11.59 29.16
N ALA A 198 10.36 12.84 29.23
CA ALA A 198 9.67 13.50 28.11
C ALA A 198 10.59 13.68 26.90
N LEU A 199 11.85 14.08 27.11
CA LEU A 199 12.84 14.18 26.04
C LEU A 199 13.18 12.81 25.45
N ALA A 200 13.34 11.79 26.30
CA ALA A 200 13.58 10.42 25.84
C ALA A 200 12.41 9.91 24.99
N GLY A 201 11.17 10.12 25.41
CA GLY A 201 9.99 9.72 24.63
C GLY A 201 9.86 10.49 23.31
N ALA A 202 10.15 11.80 23.31
CA ALA A 202 10.15 12.59 22.07
C ALA A 202 11.22 12.11 21.08
N ALA A 203 12.46 11.89 21.55
CA ALA A 203 13.54 11.34 20.74
C ALA A 203 13.19 9.92 20.23
N ALA A 204 12.57 9.08 21.07
CA ALA A 204 12.12 7.75 20.69
C ALA A 204 11.06 7.78 19.57
N ASN A 205 10.12 8.72 19.62
CA ASN A 205 9.05 8.85 18.62
C ASN A 205 9.58 9.32 17.26
N VAL A 206 10.55 10.25 17.23
CA VAL A 206 11.13 10.76 15.98
C VAL A 206 12.22 9.87 15.40
N GLY A 207 12.51 8.72 16.02
CA GLY A 207 13.43 7.72 15.47
C GLY A 207 14.88 7.83 15.93
N GLY A 208 15.17 8.45 17.08
CA GLY A 208 16.50 8.41 17.69
C GLY A 208 17.01 9.75 18.21
N ILE A 209 18.13 9.71 18.95
CA ILE A 209 18.75 10.92 19.50
C ILE A 209 19.27 11.81 18.37
N GLU A 210 19.99 11.23 17.42
CA GLU A 210 20.58 12.00 16.32
C GLU A 210 19.52 12.60 15.40
N THR A 211 18.44 11.87 15.12
CA THR A 211 17.29 12.36 14.36
C THR A 211 16.62 13.55 15.04
N ALA A 212 16.50 13.53 16.37
CA ALA A 212 15.98 14.67 17.14
C ALA A 212 16.89 15.91 17.08
N LEU A 213 18.21 15.71 16.89
CA LEU A 213 19.23 16.76 16.94
C LEU A 213 19.69 17.26 15.56
N GLN A 214 19.16 16.70 14.47
CA GLN A 214 19.60 16.94 13.09
C GLN A 214 19.54 18.41 12.63
N GLY A 215 18.70 19.25 13.26
CA GLY A 215 18.56 20.66 12.89
C GLY A 215 19.83 21.49 13.14
N ARG A 216 20.61 21.14 14.17
CA ARG A 216 21.89 21.79 14.48
C ARG A 216 22.80 20.90 15.35
N PRO A 217 23.28 19.76 14.81
CA PRO A 217 23.88 18.68 15.60
C PRO A 217 25.17 19.08 16.33
N GLY A 218 25.93 20.04 15.80
CA GLY A 218 27.16 20.57 16.41
C GLY A 218 26.96 21.73 17.41
N SER A 219 25.73 22.06 17.77
CA SER A 219 25.47 23.11 18.76
C SER A 219 25.79 22.64 20.19
N TRP A 220 26.13 23.58 21.07
CA TRP A 220 26.38 23.24 22.47
C TRP A 220 25.10 22.75 23.15
N GLU A 221 23.93 23.24 22.72
CA GLU A 221 22.63 22.77 23.15
C GLU A 221 22.42 21.30 22.78
N ALA A 222 22.68 20.93 21.51
CA ALA A 222 22.58 19.56 21.06
C ALA A 222 23.54 18.63 21.82
N ALA A 223 24.76 19.08 22.10
CA ALA A 223 25.70 18.31 22.93
C ALA A 223 25.14 18.02 24.33
N ARG A 224 24.52 19.01 24.99
CA ARG A 224 23.95 18.82 26.33
C ARG A 224 22.70 17.95 26.33
N VAL A 225 21.85 18.09 25.32
CA VAL A 225 20.67 17.22 25.16
C VAL A 225 21.10 15.79 24.90
N ARG A 226 22.13 15.58 24.07
CA ARG A 226 22.73 14.26 23.83
C ARG A 226 23.25 13.65 25.14
N ASP A 227 24.11 14.36 25.87
CA ASP A 227 24.66 13.88 27.15
C ASP A 227 23.55 13.51 28.15
N LEU A 228 22.48 14.32 28.22
CA LEU A 228 21.32 14.09 29.08
C LEU A 228 20.58 12.81 28.68
N LEU A 229 20.29 12.65 27.39
CA LEU A 229 19.59 11.47 26.87
C LEU A 229 20.42 10.21 27.04
N THR A 230 21.71 10.23 26.70
CA THR A 230 22.63 9.11 26.92
C THR A 230 22.70 8.73 28.40
N SER A 231 22.73 9.70 29.31
CA SER A 231 22.69 9.42 30.76
C SER A 231 21.38 8.76 31.21
N GLN A 232 20.25 9.06 30.55
CA GLN A 232 18.92 8.51 30.86
C GLN A 232 18.69 7.11 30.25
N ILE A 233 19.28 6.84 29.08
CA ILE A 233 19.05 5.58 28.37
C ILE A 233 20.13 4.53 28.64
N GLY A 234 21.36 4.94 28.93
CA GLY A 234 22.53 4.06 29.05
C GLY A 234 23.35 4.00 27.76
N ASP A 235 24.22 3.01 27.65
CA ASP A 235 25.17 2.89 26.53
C ASP A 235 24.54 2.34 25.22
N GLU A 236 23.34 1.77 25.31
CA GLU A 236 22.63 1.18 24.17
C GLU A 236 21.47 2.09 23.73
N GLU A 237 21.49 2.53 22.47
CA GLU A 237 20.45 3.41 21.93
C GLU A 237 19.06 2.74 21.87
N GLU A 238 19.00 1.41 21.75
CA GLU A 238 17.76 0.62 21.81
C GLU A 238 16.96 0.87 23.11
N ASN A 239 17.64 1.23 24.20
CA ASN A 239 16.98 1.58 25.46
C ASN A 239 16.07 2.80 25.34
N LEU A 240 16.21 3.63 24.30
CA LEU A 240 15.34 4.77 24.03
C LEU A 240 13.89 4.31 23.78
N LEU A 241 13.70 3.09 23.24
CA LEU A 241 12.39 2.59 22.81
C LEU A 241 11.43 2.28 23.95
N ARG A 242 11.94 2.04 25.16
CA ARG A 242 11.09 1.89 26.35
C ARG A 242 10.31 3.16 26.69
N TYR A 243 10.73 4.30 26.13
CA TYR A 243 10.08 5.59 26.31
C TYR A 243 9.18 5.99 25.13
N ARG A 244 9.16 5.19 24.05
CA ARG A 244 8.33 5.47 22.88
C ARG A 244 6.85 5.43 23.27
N THR A 245 6.10 6.42 22.79
CA THR A 245 4.66 6.55 23.04
C THR A 245 3.84 6.42 21.77
N GLU A 246 4.46 6.61 20.61
CA GLU A 246 3.85 6.39 19.30
C GLU A 246 4.10 4.96 18.79
N PRO A 247 3.19 4.39 17.98
CA PRO A 247 3.44 3.11 17.33
C PRO A 247 4.73 3.12 16.52
N LEU A 248 5.39 1.96 16.42
CA LEU A 248 6.46 1.75 15.48
C LEU A 248 5.83 1.56 14.09
N ARG A 249 6.09 2.50 13.18
CA ARG A 249 5.49 2.51 11.84
C ARG A 249 6.47 1.92 10.85
N ILE A 250 6.24 0.68 10.44
CA ILE A 250 7.09 -0.04 9.51
C ILE A 250 6.46 0.03 8.12
N VAL A 251 7.22 0.56 7.16
CA VAL A 251 6.73 0.78 5.79
C VAL A 251 7.38 -0.24 4.86
N LEU A 252 6.55 -1.07 4.22
CA LEU A 252 6.97 -2.16 3.34
C LEU A 252 6.42 -1.98 1.93
N THR A 253 7.05 -2.62 0.96
CA THR A 253 6.53 -2.78 -0.40
C THR A 253 5.60 -4.00 -0.47
N ALA A 254 4.62 -3.96 -1.37
CA ALA A 254 3.79 -5.13 -1.66
C ALA A 254 4.56 -6.24 -2.40
N ASP A 255 5.61 -5.84 -3.11
CA ASP A 255 6.49 -6.72 -3.86
C ASP A 255 7.80 -6.90 -3.07
N PRO A 256 8.04 -8.08 -2.48
CA PRO A 256 9.26 -8.34 -1.74
C PRO A 256 10.43 -8.55 -2.70
N ASP A 257 11.62 -8.14 -2.28
CA ASP A 257 12.86 -8.36 -3.02
C ASP A 257 13.25 -9.85 -2.98
N LEU A 258 12.72 -10.62 -3.93
CA LEU A 258 12.91 -12.07 -4.07
C LEU A 258 13.35 -12.44 -5.50
N ASP A 259 14.37 -11.76 -6.02
CA ASP A 259 14.88 -11.96 -7.39
C ASP A 259 15.12 -13.44 -7.74
N TRP A 260 15.70 -14.22 -6.81
CA TRP A 260 15.92 -15.65 -7.01
C TRP A 260 14.63 -16.44 -7.27
N LEU A 261 13.49 -16.03 -6.71
CA LEU A 261 12.20 -16.69 -6.89
C LEU A 261 11.64 -16.38 -8.27
N GLU A 262 11.74 -15.12 -8.71
CA GLU A 262 11.36 -14.70 -10.05
C GLU A 262 12.16 -15.47 -11.11
N GLU A 263 13.48 -15.64 -10.92
CA GLU A 263 14.31 -16.45 -11.83
C GLU A 263 13.85 -17.92 -11.92
N LEU A 264 13.43 -18.55 -10.80
CA LEU A 264 12.89 -19.92 -10.83
C LEU A 264 11.54 -20.01 -11.57
N TYR A 265 10.71 -18.97 -11.45
CA TYR A 265 9.44 -18.88 -12.17
C TYR A 265 9.68 -18.64 -13.66
N GLU A 266 10.59 -17.75 -14.04
CA GLU A 266 11.00 -17.51 -15.42
C GLU A 266 11.50 -18.80 -16.07
N GLU A 267 12.38 -19.55 -15.41
CA GLU A 267 12.84 -20.87 -15.89
C GLU A 267 11.68 -21.85 -16.13
N SER A 268 10.66 -21.83 -15.25
CA SER A 268 9.47 -22.66 -15.42
C SER A 268 8.58 -22.16 -16.56
N TYR A 269 8.37 -20.85 -16.70
CA TYR A 269 7.58 -20.28 -17.79
C TYR A 269 8.21 -20.58 -19.14
N GLU A 270 9.51 -20.34 -19.29
CA GLU A 270 10.26 -20.60 -20.53
C GLU A 270 10.15 -22.08 -20.96
N GLN A 271 10.27 -23.01 -20.00
CA GLN A 271 10.14 -24.44 -20.28
C GLN A 271 8.76 -24.79 -20.87
N PHE A 272 7.69 -24.25 -20.29
CA PHE A 272 6.32 -24.55 -20.74
C PHE A 272 5.94 -23.76 -21.99
N GLN A 273 6.48 -22.55 -22.17
CA GLN A 273 6.32 -21.78 -23.40
C GLN A 273 6.98 -22.50 -24.57
N MET A 274 8.22 -23.00 -24.41
CA MET A 274 8.90 -23.77 -25.44
C MET A 274 8.11 -25.04 -25.81
N ARG A 275 7.52 -25.74 -24.83
CA ARG A 275 6.68 -26.91 -25.11
C ARG A 275 5.38 -26.55 -25.82
N ALA A 276 4.75 -25.43 -25.48
CA ALA A 276 3.57 -24.93 -26.19
C ALA A 276 3.90 -24.63 -27.65
N GLU A 277 5.03 -23.96 -27.90
CA GLU A 277 5.54 -23.67 -29.25
C GLU A 277 5.87 -24.95 -30.04
N GLU A 278 6.55 -25.92 -29.41
CA GLU A 278 6.85 -27.23 -30.01
C GLU A 278 5.59 -28.03 -30.36
N ALA A 279 4.57 -27.99 -29.50
CA ALA A 279 3.29 -28.65 -29.73
C ALA A 279 2.52 -28.00 -30.90
N ALA A 280 2.47 -26.67 -30.93
CA ALA A 280 1.89 -25.91 -32.03
C ALA A 280 2.61 -26.15 -33.37
N ALA A 281 3.94 -26.25 -33.34
CA ALA A 281 4.79 -26.45 -34.52
C ALA A 281 4.54 -27.79 -35.25
N GLN A 282 3.85 -28.75 -34.63
CA GLN A 282 3.42 -30.00 -35.28
C GLN A 282 2.35 -29.77 -36.37
N PHE A 283 1.75 -28.57 -36.41
CA PHE A 283 0.71 -28.17 -37.36
C PHE A 283 1.18 -27.02 -38.25
N PRO A 284 2.18 -27.25 -39.13
CA PRO A 284 2.78 -26.18 -39.93
C PRO A 284 1.78 -25.60 -40.94
N VAL A 285 1.72 -24.26 -40.99
CA VAL A 285 0.84 -23.51 -41.91
C VAL A 285 1.56 -23.03 -43.17
N ASP A 286 2.90 -23.01 -43.18
CA ASP A 286 3.69 -22.36 -44.24
C ASP A 286 3.45 -22.97 -45.64
N ALA A 287 3.16 -24.27 -45.71
CA ALA A 287 2.83 -24.92 -46.98
C ALA A 287 1.56 -24.35 -47.63
N HIS A 288 0.62 -23.85 -46.80
CA HIS A 288 -0.71 -23.37 -47.18
C HIS A 288 -0.78 -21.86 -47.42
N THR A 289 0.32 -21.13 -47.19
CA THR A 289 0.33 -19.66 -47.23
C THR A 289 1.43 -19.07 -48.10
N TRP A 290 1.15 -17.94 -48.72
CA TRP A 290 2.18 -16.96 -49.09
C TRP A 290 2.44 -16.02 -47.92
N ARG A 291 3.70 -15.61 -47.72
CA ARG A 291 4.07 -14.66 -46.66
C ARG A 291 4.45 -13.33 -47.29
N PHE A 292 3.66 -12.30 -46.99
CA PHE A 292 3.95 -10.93 -47.41
C PHE A 292 4.68 -10.21 -46.27
N GLY A 293 5.93 -9.81 -46.51
CA GLY A 293 6.77 -9.07 -45.56
C GLY A 293 6.77 -7.58 -45.87
N ASN A 294 6.76 -6.74 -44.84
CA ASN A 294 6.90 -5.29 -44.98
C ASN A 294 8.31 -4.94 -45.45
N VAL A 295 8.45 -3.97 -46.33
CA VAL A 295 9.74 -3.53 -46.85
C VAL A 295 10.40 -2.63 -45.83
N ARG A 296 11.66 -2.93 -45.51
CA ARG A 296 12.51 -2.09 -44.67
C ARG A 296 12.89 -0.82 -45.42
N SER A 297 13.21 0.25 -44.69
CA SER A 297 13.74 1.50 -45.22
C SER A 297 15.04 1.30 -46.03
N ASP A 298 15.75 0.19 -45.83
CA ASP A 298 16.94 -0.21 -46.58
C ASP A 298 16.63 -1.01 -47.87
N GLY A 299 15.34 -1.20 -48.19
CA GLY A 299 14.84 -1.81 -49.41
C GLY A 299 14.71 -3.34 -49.37
N ARG A 300 14.99 -4.00 -48.24
CA ARG A 300 14.84 -5.46 -48.11
C ARG A 300 13.48 -5.85 -47.52
N PRO A 301 12.89 -6.99 -47.89
CA PRO A 301 11.71 -7.53 -47.21
C PRO A 301 12.02 -7.88 -45.75
N ALA A 302 11.04 -7.70 -44.86
CA ALA A 302 11.11 -8.15 -43.48
C ALA A 302 11.23 -9.67 -43.42
N GLY A 303 12.27 -10.15 -42.73
CA GLY A 303 12.50 -11.54 -42.43
C GLY A 303 12.12 -11.90 -41.00
N GLU A 304 12.37 -13.16 -40.62
CA GLU A 304 12.01 -13.70 -39.30
C GLU A 304 12.77 -13.01 -38.15
N ALA A 305 14.03 -12.61 -38.38
CA ALA A 305 14.85 -11.88 -37.43
C ALA A 305 14.33 -10.46 -37.12
N ASP A 306 13.50 -9.88 -38.00
CA ASP A 306 12.96 -8.53 -37.83
C ASP A 306 11.80 -8.47 -36.82
N ARG A 307 11.24 -9.62 -36.43
CA ARG A 307 10.18 -9.71 -35.40
C ARG A 307 10.65 -9.31 -34.00
N GLN A 308 11.95 -9.35 -33.74
CA GLN A 308 12.56 -9.01 -32.45
C GLN A 308 12.99 -7.53 -32.35
N TRP A 309 12.79 -6.72 -33.40
CA TRP A 309 13.26 -5.33 -33.44
C TRP A 309 12.22 -4.36 -32.86
N THR A 310 12.65 -3.43 -32.01
CA THR A 310 11.75 -2.57 -31.20
C THR A 310 11.51 -1.16 -31.78
N GLY A 311 12.17 -0.78 -32.88
CA GLY A 311 11.83 0.46 -33.60
C GLY A 311 10.86 0.20 -34.77
N ASN A 312 10.54 1.24 -35.55
CA ASN A 312 9.80 1.08 -36.82
C ASN A 312 10.70 1.40 -38.04
N PRO A 313 11.37 0.41 -38.66
CA PRO A 313 12.23 0.61 -39.82
C PRO A 313 11.45 0.40 -41.13
N PHE A 314 10.13 0.21 -41.08
CA PHE A 314 9.32 -0.28 -42.18
C PHE A 314 8.66 0.84 -42.97
N THR A 315 8.47 0.63 -44.27
CA THR A 315 7.91 1.63 -45.18
C THR A 315 6.39 1.54 -45.30
N GLY A 316 5.78 0.43 -44.87
CA GLY A 316 4.36 0.14 -45.08
C GLY A 316 4.05 -0.49 -46.44
N GLU A 317 5.06 -0.71 -47.28
CA GLU A 317 4.95 -1.47 -48.53
C GLU A 317 5.19 -2.96 -48.24
N PHE A 318 4.43 -3.87 -48.86
CA PHE A 318 4.57 -5.31 -48.63
C PHE A 318 4.89 -6.07 -49.90
N VAL A 319 5.79 -7.03 -49.80
CA VAL A 319 6.22 -7.87 -50.91
C VAL A 319 6.25 -9.35 -50.50
N CYS A 320 5.99 -10.22 -51.47
CA CYS A 320 6.19 -11.66 -51.34
C CYS A 320 7.32 -12.09 -52.28
N GLU A 321 8.21 -12.96 -51.82
CA GLU A 321 9.32 -13.47 -52.63
C GLU A 321 8.88 -14.58 -53.60
N ASP A 322 7.70 -15.17 -53.37
CA ASP A 322 7.15 -16.23 -54.21
C ASP A 322 6.59 -15.62 -55.52
N PRO A 323 7.12 -16.01 -56.69
CA PRO A 323 6.69 -15.47 -57.98
C PRO A 323 5.25 -15.85 -58.36
N ASP A 324 4.70 -16.89 -57.75
CA ASP A 324 3.32 -17.34 -57.97
C ASP A 324 2.32 -16.64 -57.02
N ALA A 325 2.80 -15.73 -56.16
CA ALA A 325 1.94 -14.97 -55.25
C ALA A 325 1.04 -13.97 -56.01
N PRO A 326 -0.18 -13.70 -55.49
CA PRO A 326 -1.10 -12.75 -56.09
C PRO A 326 -0.58 -11.31 -55.94
N SER A 327 -1.23 -10.37 -56.65
CA SER A 327 -0.94 -8.94 -56.46
C SER A 327 -1.22 -8.51 -55.02
N PHE A 328 -0.57 -7.43 -54.55
CA PHE A 328 -0.77 -6.96 -53.17
C PHE A 328 -2.24 -6.65 -52.84
N GLU A 329 -2.99 -6.06 -53.77
CA GLU A 329 -4.41 -5.74 -53.57
C GLU A 329 -5.25 -7.01 -53.39
N GLU A 330 -5.01 -8.03 -54.22
CA GLU A 330 -5.65 -9.35 -54.11
C GLU A 330 -5.23 -10.07 -52.83
N ALA A 331 -3.95 -9.99 -52.45
CA ALA A 331 -3.41 -10.55 -51.22
C ALA A 331 -4.08 -9.95 -49.98
N VAL A 332 -4.28 -8.62 -49.95
CA VAL A 332 -4.98 -7.93 -48.85
C VAL A 332 -6.45 -8.35 -48.80
N ALA A 333 -7.14 -8.42 -49.95
CA ALA A 333 -8.52 -8.87 -49.99
C ALA A 333 -8.66 -10.30 -49.44
N ARG A 334 -7.77 -11.22 -49.88
CA ARG A 334 -7.75 -12.61 -49.43
C ARG A 334 -7.37 -12.73 -47.95
N PHE A 335 -6.40 -11.96 -47.48
CA PHE A 335 -6.03 -11.91 -46.06
C PHE A 335 -7.21 -11.48 -45.18
N LYS A 336 -7.99 -10.48 -45.62
CA LYS A 336 -9.21 -10.06 -44.91
C LYS A 336 -10.25 -11.17 -44.85
N ASP A 337 -10.40 -11.95 -45.92
CA ASP A 337 -11.26 -13.13 -45.91
C ASP A 337 -10.74 -14.24 -45.00
N ASP A 338 -9.42 -14.44 -44.95
CA ASP A 338 -8.78 -15.39 -44.02
C ASP A 338 -9.04 -14.97 -42.56
N LEU A 339 -8.89 -13.69 -42.23
CA LEU A 339 -9.22 -13.14 -40.90
C LEU A 339 -10.70 -13.34 -40.55
N ARG A 340 -11.62 -13.12 -41.51
CA ARG A 340 -13.05 -13.40 -41.30
C ARG A 340 -13.31 -14.88 -41.03
N ALA A 341 -12.66 -15.77 -41.78
CA ALA A 341 -12.80 -17.21 -41.60
C ALA A 341 -12.29 -17.69 -40.23
N LYS A 342 -11.29 -17.00 -39.66
CA LYS A 342 -10.80 -17.21 -38.30
C LYS A 342 -11.67 -16.54 -37.22
N GLY A 343 -12.73 -15.81 -37.61
CA GLY A 343 -13.63 -15.14 -36.67
C GLY A 343 -13.12 -13.80 -36.13
N ALA A 344 -12.16 -13.16 -36.79
CA ALA A 344 -11.67 -11.85 -36.37
C ALA A 344 -12.79 -10.78 -36.41
N PRO A 345 -12.83 -9.81 -35.47
CA PRO A 345 -13.79 -8.72 -35.51
C PRO A 345 -13.59 -7.81 -36.73
N GLU A 346 -14.69 -7.33 -37.35
CA GLU A 346 -14.61 -6.48 -38.56
C GLU A 346 -13.83 -5.18 -38.32
N ALA A 347 -13.81 -4.67 -37.08
CA ALA A 347 -12.98 -3.52 -36.70
C ALA A 347 -11.48 -3.79 -36.86
N VAL A 348 -11.02 -5.00 -36.54
CA VAL A 348 -9.62 -5.42 -36.72
C VAL A 348 -9.34 -5.61 -38.21
N ILE A 349 -10.23 -6.33 -38.91
CA ILE A 349 -10.12 -6.60 -40.36
C ILE A 349 -10.04 -5.30 -41.18
N ALA A 350 -10.80 -4.27 -40.81
CA ALA A 350 -10.79 -2.98 -41.49
C ALA A 350 -9.42 -2.27 -41.42
N THR A 351 -8.69 -2.48 -40.32
CA THR A 351 -7.41 -1.81 -40.04
C THR A 351 -6.17 -2.59 -40.51
N MET A 352 -6.35 -3.83 -40.98
CA MET A 352 -5.24 -4.74 -41.32
C MET A 352 -5.14 -4.99 -42.85
N PRO A 353 -3.91 -5.19 -43.39
CA PRO A 353 -2.63 -4.90 -42.74
C PRO A 353 -2.43 -3.37 -42.58
N SER A 354 -1.69 -2.97 -41.56
CA SER A 354 -1.34 -1.57 -41.27
C SER A 354 0.15 -1.30 -41.51
N GLU A 355 0.57 -0.04 -41.47
CA GLU A 355 1.99 0.35 -41.57
C GLU A 355 2.88 -0.29 -40.48
N LEU A 356 2.28 -0.68 -39.35
CA LEU A 356 2.96 -1.38 -38.24
C LEU A 356 3.02 -2.90 -38.42
N THR A 357 2.35 -3.45 -39.44
CA THR A 357 2.36 -4.89 -39.70
C THR A 357 3.73 -5.29 -40.26
N ILE A 358 4.44 -6.19 -39.58
CA ILE A 358 5.76 -6.67 -40.02
C ILE A 358 5.63 -7.67 -41.18
N SER A 359 4.67 -8.58 -41.07
CA SER A 359 4.33 -9.55 -42.12
C SER A 359 2.92 -10.08 -41.92
N PHE A 360 2.27 -10.56 -42.99
CA PHE A 360 1.01 -11.29 -42.87
C PHE A 360 0.99 -12.52 -43.80
N PRO A 361 0.44 -13.66 -43.31
CA PRO A 361 0.22 -14.85 -44.13
C PRO A 361 -1.08 -14.74 -44.94
N VAL A 362 -1.08 -15.25 -46.16
CA VAL A 362 -2.24 -15.27 -47.06
C VAL A 362 -2.45 -16.68 -47.57
N SER A 363 -3.66 -17.22 -47.47
CA SER A 363 -4.01 -18.54 -47.99
C SER A 363 -3.71 -18.66 -49.50
N LYS A 364 -3.25 -19.83 -49.96
CA LYS A 364 -3.00 -20.04 -51.39
C LYS A 364 -4.29 -20.29 -52.18
N THR A 365 -5.21 -21.04 -51.57
CA THR A 365 -6.53 -21.38 -52.13
C THR A 365 -7.61 -21.32 -51.05
N ASP A 366 -8.87 -21.49 -51.44
CA ASP A 366 -9.97 -21.56 -50.47
C ASP A 366 -9.91 -22.86 -49.63
N GLU A 367 -9.40 -23.96 -50.22
CA GLU A 367 -9.12 -25.20 -49.48
C GLU A 367 -7.96 -24.99 -48.48
N ASP A 368 -6.93 -24.24 -48.86
CA ASP A 368 -5.86 -23.85 -47.95
C ASP A 368 -6.37 -22.96 -46.82
N ARG A 369 -7.33 -22.06 -47.07
CA ARG A 369 -7.97 -21.27 -46.01
C ARG A 369 -8.69 -22.15 -45.00
N GLU A 370 -9.46 -23.13 -45.46
CA GLU A 370 -10.11 -24.10 -44.58
C GLU A 370 -9.08 -24.94 -43.81
N ALA A 371 -7.98 -25.30 -44.47
CA ALA A 371 -6.86 -25.99 -43.82
C ALA A 371 -6.19 -25.12 -42.75
N LEU A 372 -5.98 -23.83 -42.99
CA LEU A 372 -5.42 -22.89 -42.02
C LEU A 372 -6.27 -22.79 -40.77
N VAL A 373 -7.58 -22.56 -40.91
CA VAL A 373 -8.51 -22.51 -39.77
C VAL A 373 -8.44 -23.81 -38.97
N ARG A 374 -8.38 -24.95 -39.65
CA ARG A 374 -8.28 -26.26 -39.00
C ARG A 374 -6.94 -26.45 -38.28
N LEU A 375 -5.82 -26.12 -38.92
CA LEU A 375 -4.46 -26.33 -38.41
C LEU A 375 -4.15 -25.39 -37.26
N GLU A 376 -4.55 -24.12 -37.34
CA GLU A 376 -4.40 -23.17 -36.22
C GLU A 376 -5.20 -23.61 -35.02
N ARG A 377 -6.47 -24.03 -35.20
CA ARG A 377 -7.25 -24.60 -34.09
C ARG A 377 -6.57 -25.84 -33.47
N LEU A 378 -5.97 -26.71 -34.29
CA LEU A 378 -5.24 -27.89 -33.78
C LEU A 378 -3.96 -27.49 -33.05
N ALA A 379 -3.25 -26.46 -33.52
CA ALA A 379 -2.08 -25.89 -32.86
C ALA A 379 -2.47 -25.29 -31.50
N ASP A 380 -3.52 -24.49 -31.45
CA ASP A 380 -4.07 -23.92 -30.21
C ASP A 380 -4.50 -25.03 -29.24
N GLU A 381 -5.22 -26.05 -29.72
CA GLU A 381 -5.64 -27.20 -28.92
C GLU A 381 -4.45 -28.02 -28.38
N ALA A 382 -3.34 -28.09 -29.13
CA ALA A 382 -2.13 -28.78 -28.70
C ALA A 382 -1.27 -27.96 -27.73
N ALA A 383 -1.27 -26.63 -27.85
CA ALA A 383 -0.57 -25.71 -26.96
C ALA A 383 -1.32 -25.47 -25.64
N ALA A 384 -2.66 -25.48 -25.67
CA ALA A 384 -3.53 -25.14 -24.54
C ALA A 384 -3.17 -25.85 -23.21
N PRO A 385 -2.83 -27.16 -23.17
CA PRO A 385 -2.45 -27.80 -21.91
C PRO A 385 -1.22 -27.18 -21.24
N PHE A 386 -0.27 -26.65 -22.02
CA PHE A 386 0.93 -25.98 -21.53
C PHE A 386 0.65 -24.53 -21.12
N GLU A 387 -0.18 -23.80 -21.88
CA GLU A 387 -0.64 -22.46 -21.53
C GLU A 387 -1.42 -22.45 -20.20
N GLU A 388 -2.26 -23.47 -19.97
CA GLU A 388 -2.93 -23.64 -18.68
C GLU A 388 -1.95 -23.84 -17.51
N VAL A 389 -0.79 -24.46 -17.76
CA VAL A 389 0.27 -24.60 -16.74
C VAL A 389 0.93 -23.26 -16.48
N ILE A 390 1.19 -22.45 -17.51
CA ILE A 390 1.74 -21.09 -17.37
C ILE A 390 0.78 -20.21 -16.54
N ASP A 391 -0.52 -20.25 -16.82
CA ASP A 391 -1.53 -19.51 -16.05
C ASP A 391 -1.61 -19.98 -14.59
N GLU A 392 -1.46 -21.28 -14.33
CA GLU A 392 -1.41 -21.80 -12.97
C GLU A 392 -0.13 -21.40 -12.24
N LEU A 393 1.02 -21.40 -12.92
CA LEU A 393 2.28 -20.91 -12.37
C LEU A 393 2.15 -19.43 -11.94
N GLY A 394 1.51 -18.59 -12.76
CA GLY A 394 1.19 -17.21 -12.38
C GLY A 394 0.36 -17.11 -11.10
N ARG A 395 -0.70 -17.92 -11.00
CA ARG A 395 -1.54 -17.98 -9.79
C ARG A 395 -0.81 -18.54 -8.58
N GLN A 396 0.13 -19.47 -8.77
CA GLN A 396 0.98 -19.99 -7.71
C GLN A 396 1.95 -18.93 -7.20
N ARG A 397 2.62 -18.20 -8.11
CA ARG A 397 3.55 -17.11 -7.77
C ARG A 397 2.86 -16.06 -6.91
N ASP A 398 1.71 -15.55 -7.37
CA ASP A 398 0.98 -14.49 -6.66
C ASP A 398 0.55 -14.95 -5.25
N ARG A 399 0.17 -16.23 -5.12
CA ARG A 399 -0.17 -16.82 -3.82
C ARG A 399 1.07 -16.91 -2.91
N GLU A 400 2.20 -17.38 -3.43
CA GLU A 400 3.44 -17.53 -2.67
C GLU A 400 3.99 -16.22 -2.16
N ILE A 401 3.94 -15.17 -2.98
CA ILE A 401 4.32 -13.82 -2.60
C ILE A 401 3.39 -13.30 -1.49
N ALA A 402 2.08 -13.45 -1.65
CA ALA A 402 1.11 -13.03 -0.63
C ALA A 402 1.33 -13.76 0.71
N GLU A 403 1.50 -15.08 0.68
CA GLU A 403 1.75 -15.88 1.86
C GLU A 403 3.10 -15.54 2.52
N TYR A 404 4.14 -15.28 1.73
CA TYR A 404 5.43 -14.81 2.25
C TYR A 404 5.29 -13.46 2.96
N ASN A 405 4.60 -12.49 2.35
CA ASN A 405 4.39 -11.19 2.96
C ASN A 405 3.62 -11.28 4.29
N GLU A 406 2.60 -12.14 4.37
CA GLU A 406 1.92 -12.41 5.65
C GLU A 406 2.89 -12.97 6.72
N ARG A 407 3.72 -13.96 6.35
CA ARG A 407 4.74 -14.51 7.25
C ARG A 407 5.77 -13.47 7.67
N LEU A 408 6.20 -12.62 6.75
CA LEU A 408 7.15 -11.54 6.98
C LEU A 408 6.57 -10.54 7.99
N HIS A 409 5.32 -10.10 7.79
CA HIS A 409 4.61 -9.23 8.72
C HIS A 409 4.54 -9.82 10.13
N ASP A 410 4.26 -11.12 10.23
CA ASP A 410 4.19 -11.80 11.51
C ASP A 410 5.57 -11.96 12.17
N THR A 411 6.63 -12.20 11.40
CA THR A 411 8.01 -12.22 11.92
C THR A 411 8.40 -10.86 12.47
N ILE A 412 8.07 -9.77 11.76
CA ILE A 412 8.28 -8.39 12.22
C ILE A 412 7.56 -8.16 13.55
N ARG A 413 6.26 -8.47 13.63
CA ARG A 413 5.47 -8.27 14.86
C ARG A 413 6.00 -9.09 16.04
N ARG A 414 6.40 -10.35 15.79
CA ARG A 414 6.97 -11.22 16.83
C ARG A 414 8.29 -10.67 17.34
N GLU A 415 9.18 -10.25 16.44
CA GLU A 415 10.48 -9.72 16.83
C GLU A 415 10.34 -8.38 17.56
N ALA A 416 9.47 -7.51 17.06
CA ALA A 416 9.15 -6.26 17.73
C ALA A 416 8.53 -6.50 19.12
N ALA A 417 7.62 -7.46 19.28
CA ALA A 417 7.07 -7.80 20.60
C ALA A 417 8.11 -8.41 21.55
N ARG A 418 9.10 -9.14 21.01
CA ARG A 418 10.21 -9.71 21.78
C ARG A 418 11.16 -8.62 22.30
N ARG A 419 11.53 -7.66 21.45
CA ARG A 419 12.43 -6.57 21.81
C ARG A 419 11.70 -5.45 22.58
N PHE A 420 10.44 -5.17 22.23
CA PHE A 420 9.66 -4.00 22.65
C PHE A 420 8.20 -4.37 23.03
N PRO A 421 7.97 -5.10 24.14
CA PRO A 421 6.68 -5.71 24.45
C PRO A 421 5.51 -4.73 24.65
N ASN A 422 5.79 -3.44 24.88
CA ASN A 422 4.77 -2.41 25.13
C ASN A 422 4.60 -1.41 23.98
N VAL A 423 5.32 -1.57 22.86
CA VAL A 423 5.25 -0.65 21.72
C VAL A 423 4.34 -1.26 20.65
N PRO A 424 3.19 -0.63 20.32
CA PRO A 424 2.36 -1.08 19.21
C PRO A 424 3.12 -1.00 17.89
N VAL A 425 2.95 -1.98 17.00
CA VAL A 425 3.55 -1.97 15.66
C VAL A 425 2.45 -1.75 14.63
N GLU A 426 2.61 -0.73 13.80
CA GLU A 426 1.79 -0.46 12.62
C GLU A 426 2.61 -0.82 11.39
N ILE A 427 2.12 -1.77 10.58
CA ILE A 427 2.73 -2.11 9.29
C ILE A 427 1.90 -1.45 8.19
N VAL A 428 2.57 -0.70 7.32
CA VAL A 428 1.96 0.02 6.20
C VAL A 428 2.60 -0.48 4.91
N VAL A 429 1.77 -0.93 3.99
CA VAL A 429 2.22 -1.37 2.67
C VAL A 429 2.01 -0.22 1.68
N VAL A 430 3.07 0.16 0.97
CA VAL A 430 3.09 1.24 -0.03
C VAL A 430 3.61 0.70 -1.37
N SER A 431 3.44 1.48 -2.44
CA SER A 431 4.08 1.17 -3.72
C SER A 431 5.60 1.38 -3.66
N SER A 432 6.38 0.68 -4.48
CA SER A 432 7.85 0.83 -4.52
C SER A 432 8.29 2.27 -4.81
N GLY A 433 7.53 3.00 -5.66
CA GLY A 433 7.78 4.42 -5.93
C GLY A 433 7.55 5.33 -4.71
N GLU A 434 6.53 5.03 -3.90
CA GLU A 434 6.28 5.75 -2.64
C GLU A 434 7.32 5.39 -1.57
N TRP A 435 7.76 4.13 -1.53
CA TRP A 435 8.79 3.65 -0.61
C TRP A 435 10.10 4.39 -0.81
N LEU A 436 10.56 4.50 -2.07
CA LEU A 436 11.78 5.23 -2.46
C LEU A 436 11.72 6.73 -2.13
N ALA A 437 10.53 7.33 -2.13
CA ALA A 437 10.35 8.73 -1.78
C ALA A 437 10.38 8.98 -0.25
N GLN A 438 10.13 7.95 0.56
CA GLN A 438 10.02 8.04 2.02
C GLN A 438 11.30 7.60 2.76
N HIS A 439 12.10 6.70 2.20
CA HIS A 439 13.28 6.13 2.87
C HIS A 439 14.58 6.81 2.41
N ALA A 440 14.89 7.97 3.00
CA ALA A 440 16.13 8.71 2.72
C ALA A 440 17.29 8.38 3.68
N THR A 441 17.06 7.62 4.74
CA THR A 441 18.05 7.28 5.77
C THR A 441 18.01 5.78 6.04
N TYR A 442 19.14 5.12 5.83
CA TYR A 442 19.39 3.73 6.17
C TYR A 442 19.85 3.63 7.64
N ASP A 443 19.55 2.51 8.31
CA ASP A 443 19.92 2.16 9.70
C ASP A 443 18.97 2.65 10.80
N SER A 444 17.66 2.71 10.49
CA SER A 444 16.64 2.88 11.53
C SER A 444 16.33 1.54 12.24
N LEU A 445 15.72 1.60 13.43
CA LEU A 445 15.23 0.39 14.09
C LEU A 445 14.20 -0.35 13.22
N GLU A 446 13.33 0.40 12.57
CA GLU A 446 12.36 -0.12 11.61
C GLU A 446 13.09 -0.96 10.55
N ASP A 447 14.19 -0.46 9.99
CA ASP A 447 15.02 -1.21 9.03
C ASP A 447 15.62 -2.47 9.65
N GLN A 448 16.15 -2.39 10.87
CA GLN A 448 16.73 -3.57 11.56
C GLN A 448 15.69 -4.67 11.81
N LEU A 449 14.42 -4.32 12.08
CA LEU A 449 13.34 -5.30 12.20
C LEU A 449 12.98 -5.91 10.84
N VAL A 450 13.00 -5.11 9.78
CA VAL A 450 12.76 -5.59 8.42
C VAL A 450 13.88 -6.50 7.95
N GLU A 451 15.15 -6.13 8.18
CA GLU A 451 16.32 -6.96 7.90
C GLU A 451 16.27 -8.28 8.68
N TYR A 452 16.03 -8.21 9.99
CA TYR A 452 15.83 -9.42 10.79
C TYR A 452 14.72 -10.30 10.21
N ALA A 453 13.59 -9.70 9.84
CA ALA A 453 12.47 -10.46 9.30
C ALA A 453 12.77 -11.07 7.93
N ARG A 454 13.50 -10.38 7.05
CA ARG A 454 13.98 -10.93 5.77
C ARG A 454 14.84 -12.17 6.02
N ASP A 455 15.78 -12.06 6.96
CA ASP A 455 16.71 -13.13 7.30
C ASP A 455 16.04 -14.36 7.93
N HIS A 456 14.97 -14.17 8.70
CA HIS A 456 14.37 -15.22 9.54
C HIS A 456 12.98 -15.69 9.07
N THR A 457 12.44 -15.12 7.99
CA THR A 457 11.14 -15.53 7.46
C THR A 457 11.32 -16.68 6.46
N PRO A 458 10.62 -17.82 6.66
CA PRO A 458 10.62 -18.92 5.71
C PRO A 458 10.26 -18.51 4.28
N LEU A 459 11.18 -18.77 3.35
CA LEU A 459 11.04 -18.51 1.92
C LEU A 459 9.99 -19.44 1.28
N PRO A 460 9.30 -18.99 0.21
CA PRO A 460 8.46 -19.86 -0.62
C PRO A 460 9.20 -21.09 -1.15
N GLY A 461 8.47 -22.20 -1.34
CA GLY A 461 9.03 -23.45 -1.87
C GLY A 461 9.76 -24.30 -0.82
N SER A 462 10.84 -23.80 -0.24
CA SER A 462 11.68 -24.57 0.70
C SER A 462 11.17 -24.55 2.15
N GLY A 463 10.51 -23.47 2.57
CA GLY A 463 10.18 -23.22 3.97
C GLY A 463 11.39 -22.98 4.88
N LEU A 464 12.59 -22.80 4.31
CA LEU A 464 13.80 -22.42 5.03
C LEU A 464 13.87 -20.89 5.11
N ALA A 465 14.35 -20.35 6.22
CA ALA A 465 14.68 -18.93 6.29
C ALA A 465 16.04 -18.68 5.62
N PRO A 466 16.31 -17.47 5.07
CA PRO A 466 17.61 -17.16 4.45
C PRO A 466 18.83 -17.51 5.32
N VAL A 467 18.75 -17.30 6.64
CA VAL A 467 19.84 -17.66 7.57
C VAL A 467 20.16 -19.15 7.64
N ASP A 468 19.23 -20.01 7.21
CA ASP A 468 19.42 -21.46 7.18
C ASP A 468 20.04 -21.93 5.85
N TYR A 469 20.23 -21.04 4.88
CA TYR A 469 20.95 -21.35 3.65
C TYR A 469 22.47 -21.27 3.84
N PRO A 470 23.26 -21.96 3.00
CA PRO A 470 24.72 -21.85 3.02
C PRO A 470 25.24 -20.42 2.79
N SER A 471 24.44 -19.58 2.12
CA SER A 471 24.69 -18.16 1.85
C SER A 471 23.35 -17.46 1.69
N VAL A 472 23.28 -16.21 2.19
CA VAL A 472 22.11 -15.32 2.01
C VAL A 472 22.09 -14.63 0.65
N ASP A 473 23.12 -14.84 -0.18
CA ASP A 473 23.19 -14.31 -1.54
C ASP A 473 22.11 -14.92 -2.44
N SER A 474 21.39 -14.07 -3.17
CA SER A 474 20.25 -14.45 -4.02
C SER A 474 20.62 -15.57 -5.01
N ALA A 475 21.79 -15.46 -5.65
CA ALA A 475 22.26 -16.46 -6.61
C ALA A 475 22.60 -17.81 -5.94
N ALA A 476 23.05 -17.81 -4.69
CA ALA A 476 23.32 -19.02 -3.94
C ALA A 476 22.03 -19.71 -3.45
N ILE A 477 21.03 -18.93 -3.06
CA ILE A 477 19.69 -19.43 -2.73
C ILE A 477 19.07 -20.09 -3.97
N LEU A 478 19.08 -19.39 -5.11
CA LEU A 478 18.62 -19.90 -6.41
C LEU A 478 19.23 -21.27 -6.72
N GLU A 479 20.56 -21.39 -6.69
CA GLU A 479 21.25 -22.63 -7.03
C GLU A 479 20.93 -23.75 -6.02
N THR A 480 20.75 -23.41 -4.75
CA THR A 480 20.34 -24.37 -3.72
C THR A 480 18.93 -24.91 -3.96
N GLU A 481 17.98 -24.04 -4.32
CA GLU A 481 16.61 -24.41 -4.68
C GLU A 481 16.57 -25.28 -5.94
N ARG A 482 17.33 -24.87 -6.97
CA ARG A 482 17.47 -25.60 -8.23
C ARG A 482 18.05 -26.99 -8.00
N ALA A 483 19.18 -27.10 -7.29
CA ALA A 483 19.85 -28.37 -7.01
C ALA A 483 18.98 -29.32 -6.17
N ALA A 484 18.08 -28.78 -5.36
CA ALA A 484 17.12 -29.56 -4.60
C ALA A 484 15.85 -29.96 -5.38
N GLY A 485 15.75 -29.57 -6.65
CA GLY A 485 14.60 -29.87 -7.50
C GLY A 485 13.31 -29.17 -7.06
N ARG A 486 13.42 -27.97 -6.48
CA ARG A 486 12.28 -27.19 -5.97
C ARG A 486 11.74 -26.17 -6.99
N LEU A 487 11.83 -26.49 -8.27
CA LEU A 487 11.29 -25.64 -9.34
C LEU A 487 9.76 -25.46 -9.18
N PRO A 488 9.22 -24.26 -9.41
CA PRO A 488 7.80 -23.95 -9.25
C PRO A 488 6.85 -24.93 -9.93
N HIS A 489 7.15 -25.35 -11.16
CA HIS A 489 6.30 -26.28 -11.91
C HIS A 489 6.23 -27.69 -11.31
N LEU A 490 7.27 -28.13 -10.58
CA LEU A 490 7.27 -29.43 -9.90
C LEU A 490 6.37 -29.46 -8.65
N ARG A 491 5.92 -28.29 -8.19
CA ARG A 491 5.11 -28.11 -6.98
C ARG A 491 3.62 -27.99 -7.29
N LEU A 492 3.24 -27.98 -8.57
CA LEU A 492 1.86 -27.95 -9.02
C LEU A 492 1.14 -29.25 -8.65
N GLN A 493 -0.06 -29.13 -8.08
CA GLN A 493 -0.92 -30.28 -7.72
C GLN A 493 -1.73 -30.80 -8.92
N ARG A 494 -1.08 -31.00 -10.08
CA ARG A 494 -1.68 -31.61 -11.27
C ARG A 494 -0.68 -32.47 -12.01
N GLU A 495 -1.17 -33.41 -12.80
CA GLU A 495 -0.33 -34.07 -13.81
C GLU A 495 0.07 -33.03 -14.86
N LEU A 496 1.38 -32.96 -15.13
CA LEU A 496 1.94 -32.08 -16.13
C LEU A 496 1.84 -32.75 -17.51
N PRO A 497 1.48 -32.01 -18.56
CA PRO A 497 1.40 -32.52 -19.93
C PRO A 497 2.77 -32.89 -20.53
#